data_AF-A0A2G9SM51-F1
#
_entry.id   AF-A0A2G9SM51-F1
#
_cell.length_a   1.000
_cell.length_b   1.000
_cell.length_c   1.000
_cell.angle_alpha   90.00
_cell.angle_beta   90.00
_cell.angle_gamma   90.00
#
_symmetry.space_group_name_H-M   'P 1'
#
loop_
_entity.id
_entity.type
_entity.pdbx_description
1 polymer ?
#
loop_
_entity_poly.entity_id
_entity_poly.type
_entity_poly.pdbx_seq_one_letter_code
_entity_poly.pdbx_strand_id
1 'polypeptide(L)'
;MSKDVPESHGSQPNSADDQVMEPSASGVFCNRILNMVNSEDVNAIILAQRHMLDRFEKTNEMLLNFNSLSSTRLQQMNDRFMHHTRTLVEMKKDLDIIFRRIRMLKGKLAKQYPESFSNVHESPSLEDDDDFDPIPKSTATTIATSEQSTEYCDTSPSIISPTISQDFEDLSQAPSETPSANGQLLTDDEVAHED
;
A
#
# COMPACT_ATOMS: atom_id res chain seq x y z
N MET A 1 102.51 -65.18 5.34
CA MET A 1 102.86 -63.79 5.69
C MET A 1 101.83 -62.92 4.98
N SER A 2 100.64 -62.72 5.52
CA SER A 2 100.28 -61.87 6.68
C SER A 2 100.41 -60.39 6.36
N LYS A 3 99.34 -59.67 6.76
CA LYS A 3 99.09 -58.23 6.83
C LYS A 3 98.30 -57.66 5.66
N ASP A 4 97.24 -56.88 5.85
CA ASP A 4 96.44 -56.54 7.02
C ASP A 4 95.11 -55.99 6.45
N VAL A 5 94.00 -56.42 7.04
CA VAL A 5 92.68 -55.79 6.88
C VAL A 5 92.63 -54.62 7.87
N PRO A 6 92.04 -53.47 7.51
CA PRO A 6 91.37 -52.63 8.48
C PRO A 6 89.86 -52.75 8.29
N GLU A 7 89.24 -53.28 9.34
CA GLU A 7 87.82 -53.26 9.63
C GLU A 7 87.43 -51.88 10.19
N SER A 8 86.12 -51.58 10.19
CA SER A 8 85.44 -50.49 10.92
C SER A 8 85.23 -49.18 10.14
N HIS A 9 83.98 -48.88 9.75
CA HIS A 9 82.93 -48.39 10.65
C HIS A 9 81.56 -48.52 10.00
N GLY A 10 80.62 -49.10 10.73
CA GLY A 10 79.19 -49.06 10.42
C GLY A 10 78.53 -47.74 10.79
N SER A 11 77.27 -47.64 10.35
CA SER A 11 76.23 -46.68 10.77
C SER A 11 76.31 -45.29 10.14
N GLN A 12 75.49 -45.00 9.14
CA GLN A 12 74.11 -44.56 9.37
C GLN A 12 73.32 -44.49 8.05
N PRO A 13 72.00 -44.74 8.09
CA PRO A 13 71.10 -44.38 7.01
C PRO A 13 71.00 -42.86 7.01
N ASN A 14 71.49 -42.20 5.97
CA ASN A 14 71.18 -40.79 5.78
C ASN A 14 69.69 -40.70 5.47
N SER A 15 68.95 -40.39 6.54
CA SER A 15 67.81 -39.48 6.58
C SER A 15 67.07 -39.40 5.26
N ALA A 16 65.88 -40.02 5.24
CA ALA A 16 64.78 -39.51 4.45
C ALA A 16 64.68 -38.02 4.77
N ASP A 17 65.33 -37.20 3.95
CA ASP A 17 64.95 -35.82 3.78
C ASP A 17 63.47 -35.90 3.45
N ASP A 18 62.66 -35.44 4.39
CA ASP A 18 61.36 -34.87 4.11
C ASP A 18 61.63 -33.70 3.17
N GLN A 19 61.98 -34.01 1.91
CA GLN A 19 61.97 -33.08 0.82
C GLN A 19 60.50 -32.70 0.70
N VAL A 20 60.17 -31.60 1.36
CA VAL A 20 59.09 -30.73 0.95
C VAL A 20 59.29 -30.54 -0.54
N MET A 21 58.57 -31.34 -1.33
CA MET A 21 58.66 -31.31 -2.78
C MET A 21 58.28 -29.90 -3.18
N GLU A 22 59.28 -29.11 -3.61
CA GLU A 22 59.06 -27.76 -4.10
C GLU A 22 57.96 -27.84 -5.17
N PRO A 23 56.85 -27.10 -4.99
CA PRO A 23 55.72 -27.22 -5.88
C PRO A 23 56.19 -26.89 -7.31
N SER A 24 55.99 -27.83 -8.23
CA SER A 24 56.26 -27.62 -9.66
C SER A 24 55.68 -26.27 -10.11
N ALA A 25 56.36 -25.58 -11.03
CA ALA A 25 55.87 -24.31 -11.59
C ALA A 25 54.42 -24.42 -12.12
N SER A 26 54.04 -25.58 -12.68
CA SER A 26 52.66 -25.86 -13.08
C SER A 26 51.70 -25.97 -11.89
N GLY A 27 52.15 -26.55 -10.77
CA GLY A 27 51.39 -26.64 -9.52
C GLY A 27 51.15 -25.27 -8.89
N VAL A 28 52.17 -24.39 -8.88
CA VAL A 28 52.03 -23.00 -8.41
C VAL A 28 51.07 -22.21 -9.29
N PHE A 29 51.17 -22.36 -10.61
CA PHE A 29 50.25 -21.71 -11.56
C PHE A 29 48.80 -22.19 -11.37
N CYS A 30 48.56 -23.51 -11.30
CA CYS A 30 47.23 -24.06 -11.05
C CYS A 30 46.68 -23.62 -9.69
N ASN A 31 47.49 -23.60 -8.64
CA ASN A 31 47.09 -23.12 -7.32
C ASN A 31 46.68 -21.64 -7.36
N ARG A 32 47.43 -20.81 -8.08
CA ARG A 32 47.10 -19.39 -8.25
C ARG A 32 45.77 -19.20 -9.00
N ILE A 33 45.52 -19.97 -10.07
CA ILE A 33 44.23 -19.94 -10.78
C ILE A 33 43.08 -20.42 -9.91
N LEU A 34 43.28 -21.48 -9.12
CA LEU A 34 42.26 -21.99 -8.21
C LEU A 34 41.90 -20.99 -7.11
N ASN A 35 42.86 -20.17 -6.68
CA ASN A 35 42.68 -19.14 -5.65
C ASN A 35 42.30 -17.76 -6.20
N MET A 36 42.17 -17.59 -7.53
CA MET A 36 41.74 -16.31 -8.11
C MET A 36 40.29 -15.95 -7.78
N VAL A 37 39.47 -16.94 -7.42
CA VAL A 37 38.09 -16.73 -7.01
C VAL A 37 38.01 -16.92 -5.51
N ASN A 38 37.60 -15.86 -4.81
CA ASN A 38 37.34 -15.94 -3.39
C ASN A 38 35.99 -16.63 -3.16
N SER A 39 36.03 -17.87 -2.68
CA SER A 39 34.83 -18.65 -2.35
C SER A 39 33.96 -17.97 -1.29
N GLU A 40 34.53 -17.18 -0.39
CA GLU A 40 33.78 -16.43 0.62
C GLU A 40 32.91 -15.35 -0.04
N ASP A 41 33.49 -14.55 -0.93
CA ASP A 41 32.77 -13.50 -1.66
C ASP A 41 31.68 -14.09 -2.56
N VAL A 42 31.95 -15.21 -3.23
CA VAL A 42 30.95 -15.92 -4.04
C VAL A 42 29.77 -16.38 -3.16
N ASN A 43 30.03 -16.94 -1.98
CA ASN A 43 28.97 -17.35 -1.06
C ASN A 43 28.20 -16.14 -0.49
N ALA A 44 28.88 -15.02 -0.21
CA ALA A 44 28.25 -13.78 0.22
C ALA A 44 27.30 -13.23 -0.85
N ILE A 45 27.73 -13.25 -2.13
CA ILE A 45 26.88 -12.87 -3.27
C ILE A 45 25.66 -13.79 -3.37
N ILE A 46 25.86 -15.11 -3.29
CA ILE A 46 24.76 -16.08 -3.35
C ILE A 46 23.75 -15.83 -2.21
N LEU A 47 24.24 -15.58 -1.00
CA LEU A 47 23.38 -15.29 0.15
C LEU A 47 22.60 -13.98 -0.05
N ALA A 48 23.26 -12.92 -0.51
CA ALA A 48 22.63 -11.64 -0.79
C ALA A 48 21.53 -11.78 -1.86
N GLN A 49 21.80 -12.53 -2.94
CA GLN A 49 20.83 -12.78 -4.01
C GLN A 49 19.62 -13.59 -3.52
N ARG A 50 19.84 -14.63 -2.71
CA ARG A 50 18.76 -15.42 -2.10
C ARG A 50 17.89 -14.56 -1.19
N HIS A 51 18.50 -13.71 -0.37
CA HIS A 51 17.78 -12.79 0.49
C HIS A 51 16.97 -11.76 -0.32
N MET A 52 17.52 -11.22 -1.41
CA MET A 52 16.76 -10.34 -2.31
C MET A 52 15.57 -11.07 -2.94
N LEU A 53 15.77 -12.31 -3.40
CA LEU A 53 14.71 -13.12 -3.99
C LEU A 53 13.56 -13.36 -3.01
N ASP A 54 13.86 -13.78 -1.77
CA ASP A 54 12.85 -13.96 -0.72
C ASP A 54 12.06 -12.67 -0.45
N ARG A 55 12.75 -11.52 -0.42
CA ARG A 55 12.07 -10.22 -0.26
C ARG A 55 11.19 -9.87 -1.45
N PHE A 56 11.61 -10.16 -2.68
CA PHE A 56 10.80 -9.94 -3.87
C PHE A 56 9.56 -10.83 -3.88
N GLU A 57 9.70 -12.10 -3.52
CA GLU A 57 8.58 -13.05 -3.45
C GLU A 57 7.55 -12.61 -2.41
N LYS A 58 7.98 -12.27 -1.19
CA LYS A 58 7.09 -11.76 -0.14
C LYS A 58 6.38 -10.48 -0.55
N THR A 59 7.10 -9.55 -1.18
CA THR A 59 6.50 -8.28 -1.65
C THR A 59 5.47 -8.54 -2.74
N ASN A 60 5.77 -9.43 -3.69
CA ASN A 60 4.83 -9.82 -4.74
C ASN A 60 3.59 -10.49 -4.17
N GLU A 61 3.72 -11.38 -3.18
CA GLU A 61 2.58 -12.01 -2.53
C GLU A 61 1.69 -10.98 -1.82
N MET A 62 2.28 -10.05 -1.07
CA MET A 62 1.53 -8.95 -0.44
C MET A 62 0.81 -8.08 -1.46
N LEU A 63 1.45 -7.77 -2.60
CA LEU A 63 0.84 -6.99 -3.68
C LEU A 63 -0.31 -7.74 -4.36
N LEU A 64 -0.16 -9.04 -4.60
CA LEU A 64 -1.22 -9.89 -5.16
C LEU A 64 -2.42 -9.96 -4.22
N ASN A 65 -2.17 -10.14 -2.92
CA ASN A 65 -3.22 -10.14 -1.91
C ASN A 65 -3.95 -8.79 -1.85
N PHE A 66 -3.19 -7.69 -1.82
CA PHE A 66 -3.75 -6.34 -1.82
C PHE A 66 -4.60 -6.07 -3.07
N ASN A 67 -4.11 -6.45 -4.26
CA ASN A 67 -4.84 -6.26 -5.50
C ASN A 67 -6.16 -7.06 -5.51
N SER A 68 -6.12 -8.32 -5.08
CA SER A 68 -7.32 -9.16 -4.95
C SER A 68 -8.35 -8.57 -3.98
N LEU A 69 -7.90 -8.15 -2.79
CA LEU A 69 -8.75 -7.58 -1.76
C LEU A 69 -9.35 -6.24 -2.20
N SER A 70 -8.53 -5.34 -2.74
CA SER A 70 -8.96 -4.02 -3.22
C SER A 70 -9.94 -4.15 -4.39
N SER A 71 -9.69 -5.04 -5.35
CA SER A 71 -10.61 -5.34 -6.46
C SER A 71 -11.96 -5.85 -5.94
N THR A 72 -11.95 -6.77 -4.98
CA THR A 72 -13.18 -7.32 -4.38
C THR A 72 -14.00 -6.23 -3.69
N ARG A 73 -13.35 -5.39 -2.86
CA ARG A 73 -14.01 -4.28 -2.16
C ARG A 73 -14.58 -3.25 -3.13
N LEU A 74 -13.83 -2.91 -4.18
CA LEU A 74 -14.28 -1.99 -5.22
C LEU A 74 -15.51 -2.54 -5.95
N GLN A 75 -15.50 -3.82 -6.31
CA GLN A 75 -16.64 -4.46 -6.98
C GLN A 75 -17.90 -4.41 -6.09
N GLN A 76 -17.76 -4.76 -4.81
CA GLN A 76 -18.89 -4.70 -3.86
C GLN A 76 -19.47 -3.30 -3.73
N MET A 77 -18.61 -2.28 -3.62
CA MET A 77 -19.05 -0.89 -3.54
C MET A 77 -19.73 -0.44 -4.85
N ASN A 78 -19.16 -0.81 -5.99
CA ASN A 78 -19.71 -0.51 -7.30
C ASN A 78 -21.10 -1.15 -7.49
N ASP A 79 -21.29 -2.40 -7.08
CA ASP A 79 -22.58 -3.08 -7.18
C ASP A 79 -23.67 -2.38 -6.36
N ARG A 80 -23.34 -1.96 -5.13
CA ARG A 80 -24.24 -1.18 -4.27
C ARG A 80 -24.56 0.19 -4.87
N PHE A 81 -23.55 0.88 -5.37
CA PHE A 81 -23.72 2.18 -6.03
C PHE A 81 -24.64 2.08 -7.26
N MET A 82 -24.44 1.07 -8.08
CA MET A 82 -25.28 0.79 -9.26
C MET A 82 -26.71 0.41 -8.85
N HIS A 83 -26.88 -0.33 -7.75
CA HIS A 83 -28.19 -0.62 -7.20
C HIS A 83 -28.91 0.65 -6.75
N HIS A 84 -28.28 1.51 -5.94
CA HIS A 84 -28.88 2.77 -5.50
C HIS A 84 -29.21 3.70 -6.67
N THR A 85 -28.34 3.76 -7.68
CA THR A 85 -28.62 4.53 -8.90
C THR A 85 -29.87 4.03 -9.62
N ARG A 86 -30.04 2.71 -9.74
CA ARG A 86 -31.26 2.12 -10.33
C ARG A 86 -32.51 2.47 -9.52
N THR A 87 -32.46 2.34 -8.20
CA THR A 87 -33.57 2.70 -7.32
C THR A 87 -33.98 4.16 -7.49
N LEU A 88 -33.03 5.09 -7.55
CA LEU A 88 -33.32 6.52 -7.77
C LEU A 88 -33.99 6.76 -9.14
N VAL A 89 -33.54 6.07 -10.18
CA VAL A 89 -34.14 6.16 -11.52
C VAL A 89 -35.57 5.60 -11.53
N GLU A 90 -35.84 4.52 -10.78
CA GLU A 90 -37.17 3.95 -10.62
C GLU A 90 -38.10 4.90 -9.86
N MET A 91 -37.64 5.43 -8.72
CA MET A 91 -38.40 6.41 -7.94
C MET A 91 -38.74 7.65 -8.76
N LYS A 92 -37.81 8.13 -9.60
CA LYS A 92 -38.08 9.23 -10.54
C LYS A 92 -39.24 8.87 -11.48
N LYS A 93 -39.22 7.69 -12.11
CA LYS A 93 -40.29 7.25 -13.01
C LYS A 93 -41.64 7.17 -12.30
N ASP A 94 -41.64 6.70 -11.05
CA ASP A 94 -42.86 6.64 -10.24
C ASP A 94 -43.41 8.03 -9.97
N LEU A 95 -42.55 9.00 -9.63
CA LEU A 95 -42.95 10.41 -9.48
C LEU A 95 -43.50 10.99 -10.79
N ASP A 96 -42.85 10.73 -11.93
CA ASP A 96 -43.32 11.19 -13.24
C ASP A 96 -44.75 10.67 -13.54
N ILE A 97 -45.02 9.41 -13.20
CA ILE A 97 -46.34 8.79 -13.35
C ILE A 97 -47.36 9.45 -12.41
N ILE A 98 -46.99 9.67 -11.13
CA ILE A 98 -47.86 10.31 -10.12
C ILE A 98 -48.23 11.73 -10.58
N PHE A 99 -47.26 12.56 -10.95
CA PHE A 99 -47.51 13.93 -11.40
C PHE A 99 -48.36 13.97 -12.67
N ARG A 100 -48.10 13.08 -13.64
CA ARG A 100 -48.95 12.95 -14.84
C ARG A 100 -50.39 12.61 -14.48
N ARG A 101 -50.61 11.67 -13.55
CA ARG A 101 -51.95 11.27 -13.11
C ARG A 101 -52.68 12.40 -12.39
N ILE A 102 -51.97 13.15 -11.54
CA ILE A 102 -52.52 14.35 -10.88
C ILE A 102 -52.95 15.38 -11.93
N ARG A 103 -52.08 15.72 -12.89
CA ARG A 103 -52.39 16.67 -13.97
C ARG A 103 -53.59 16.23 -14.79
N MET A 104 -53.69 14.94 -15.14
CA MET A 104 -54.86 14.39 -15.83
C MET A 104 -56.15 14.51 -15.00
N LEU A 105 -56.10 14.23 -13.70
CA LEU A 105 -57.27 14.34 -12.82
C LEU A 105 -57.71 15.78 -12.64
N LYS A 106 -56.78 16.71 -12.40
CA LYS A 106 -57.03 18.17 -12.39
C LYS A 106 -57.73 18.61 -13.67
N GLY A 107 -57.17 18.23 -14.83
CA GLY A 107 -57.73 18.59 -16.13
C GLY A 107 -59.13 18.00 -16.39
N LYS A 108 -59.41 16.78 -15.92
CA LYS A 108 -60.76 16.19 -15.99
C LYS A 108 -61.74 16.93 -15.08
N LEU A 109 -61.35 17.26 -13.85
CA LEU A 109 -62.21 17.92 -12.88
C LEU A 109 -62.57 19.34 -13.33
N ALA A 110 -61.60 20.10 -13.86
CA ALA A 110 -61.82 21.42 -14.44
C ALA A 110 -62.82 21.42 -15.59
N LYS A 111 -62.80 20.36 -16.43
CA LYS A 111 -63.75 20.21 -17.55
C LYS A 111 -65.15 19.79 -17.11
N GLN A 112 -65.25 18.93 -16.10
CA GLN A 112 -66.52 18.37 -15.62
C GLN A 112 -67.28 19.36 -14.72
N TYR A 113 -66.56 20.17 -13.92
CA TYR A 113 -67.14 21.08 -12.93
C TYR A 113 -66.45 22.45 -12.92
N PRO A 114 -66.59 23.25 -13.99
CA PRO A 114 -65.85 24.50 -14.16
C PRO A 114 -66.09 25.50 -13.02
N GLU A 115 -67.35 25.72 -12.63
CA GLU A 115 -67.73 26.67 -11.57
C GLU A 115 -67.24 26.27 -10.17
N SER A 116 -67.13 24.96 -9.90
CA SER A 116 -66.61 24.47 -8.62
C SER A 116 -65.08 24.51 -8.58
N PHE A 117 -64.44 24.36 -9.74
CA PHE A 117 -62.98 24.36 -9.86
C PHE A 117 -62.39 25.78 -9.86
N SER A 118 -63.10 26.77 -10.43
CA SER A 118 -62.70 28.19 -10.44
C SER A 118 -62.66 28.84 -9.06
N ASN A 119 -63.45 28.33 -8.11
CA ASN A 119 -63.54 28.90 -6.75
C ASN A 119 -62.45 28.40 -5.80
N VAL A 120 -61.63 27.44 -6.24
CA VAL A 120 -60.46 26.97 -5.49
C VAL A 120 -59.30 27.91 -5.82
N HIS A 121 -59.15 28.96 -5.03
CA HIS A 121 -58.14 30.00 -5.24
C HIS A 121 -56.74 29.38 -5.41
N GLU A 122 -56.13 29.74 -6.53
CA GLU A 122 -54.80 29.36 -6.98
C GLU A 122 -53.76 29.64 -5.89
N SER A 123 -53.18 28.57 -5.33
CA SER A 123 -51.83 28.65 -4.77
C SER A 123 -50.89 28.86 -5.95
N PRO A 124 -49.81 29.67 -5.85
CA PRO A 124 -48.99 30.06 -7.00
C PRO A 124 -48.68 28.84 -7.87
N SER A 125 -49.29 28.83 -9.04
CA SER A 125 -49.15 27.82 -10.06
C SER A 125 -47.75 27.94 -10.62
N LEU A 126 -46.90 26.95 -10.33
CA LEU A 126 -45.72 26.66 -11.14
C LEU A 126 -46.17 25.90 -12.40
N GLU A 127 -47.13 26.46 -13.13
CA GLU A 127 -47.56 25.95 -14.44
C GLU A 127 -47.16 26.99 -15.49
N ASP A 128 -45.89 27.00 -15.89
CA ASP A 128 -45.51 26.93 -17.30
C ASP A 128 -44.02 26.62 -17.40
N ASP A 129 -43.70 25.36 -17.66
CA ASP A 129 -42.45 24.92 -18.28
C ASP A 129 -42.79 23.60 -18.99
N ASP A 130 -43.80 23.65 -19.87
CA ASP A 130 -44.01 22.66 -20.94
C ASP A 130 -42.98 22.90 -22.07
N ASP A 131 -41.69 23.03 -21.70
CA ASP A 131 -40.55 22.89 -22.61
C ASP A 131 -39.50 22.02 -21.90
N PHE A 132 -39.75 20.70 -21.90
CA PHE A 132 -38.73 19.72 -21.57
C PHE A 132 -37.71 19.70 -22.71
N ASP A 133 -36.83 20.69 -22.73
CA ASP A 133 -35.63 20.65 -23.54
C ASP A 133 -34.81 19.42 -23.09
N PRO A 134 -34.35 18.55 -24.01
CA PRO A 134 -33.60 17.37 -23.63
C PRO A 134 -32.26 17.82 -23.06
N ILE A 135 -32.09 17.75 -21.73
CA ILE A 135 -30.85 18.10 -21.03
C ILE A 135 -29.67 17.44 -21.77
N PRO A 136 -28.73 18.22 -22.36
CA PRO A 136 -27.58 17.66 -23.01
C PRO A 136 -26.71 16.96 -21.97
N LYS A 137 -26.26 15.76 -22.33
CA LYS A 137 -25.30 14.97 -21.54
C LYS A 137 -24.02 15.81 -21.38
N SER A 138 -23.70 16.23 -20.15
CA SER A 138 -22.38 16.03 -19.51
C SER A 138 -22.02 17.05 -18.43
N THR A 139 -21.27 16.52 -17.46
CA THR A 139 -20.18 17.15 -16.67
C THR A 139 -20.51 18.24 -15.66
N ALA A 140 -20.65 17.84 -14.38
CA ALA A 140 -19.74 18.17 -13.27
C ALA A 140 -20.51 18.13 -11.94
N THR A 141 -20.31 17.07 -11.15
CA THR A 141 -20.82 16.99 -9.78
C THR A 141 -19.78 17.56 -8.83
N THR A 142 -20.00 18.78 -8.36
CA THR A 142 -19.39 19.32 -7.13
C THR A 142 -20.03 18.64 -5.93
N ILE A 143 -19.21 18.04 -5.08
CA ILE A 143 -19.63 17.36 -3.86
C ILE A 143 -19.79 18.44 -2.78
N ALA A 144 -21.02 18.65 -2.31
CA ALA A 144 -21.32 19.35 -1.07
C ALA A 144 -22.05 18.36 -0.16
N THR A 145 -21.33 17.79 0.80
CA THR A 145 -21.85 16.90 1.83
C THR A 145 -22.69 17.71 2.82
N SER A 146 -24.00 17.50 2.80
CA SER A 146 -24.89 17.92 3.89
C SER A 146 -25.22 16.69 4.72
N GLU A 147 -24.75 16.73 5.96
CA GLU A 147 -24.84 15.66 6.94
C GLU A 147 -26.16 15.77 7.68
N GLN A 148 -27.18 14.99 7.30
CA GLN A 148 -28.15 14.49 8.27
C GLN A 148 -28.96 13.31 7.69
N SER A 149 -28.46 12.11 7.90
CA SER A 149 -29.36 10.96 8.09
C SER A 149 -28.67 9.93 8.96
N THR A 150 -29.28 9.76 10.13
CA THR A 150 -29.00 8.74 11.13
C THR A 150 -29.38 7.38 10.55
N GLU A 151 -28.47 6.71 9.86
CA GLU A 151 -28.54 5.27 9.71
C GLU A 151 -27.14 4.68 9.83
N TYR A 152 -26.95 4.03 10.97
CA TYR A 152 -25.80 3.27 11.43
C TYR A 152 -25.06 2.54 10.29
N CYS A 153 -23.97 3.14 9.82
CA CYS A 153 -22.99 2.50 8.93
C CYS A 153 -21.77 2.08 9.74
N ASP A 154 -21.92 0.99 10.51
CA ASP A 154 -20.75 0.31 11.07
C ASP A 154 -20.16 -0.64 10.01
N THR A 155 -19.30 -0.12 9.15
CA THR A 155 -18.28 -0.94 8.47
C THR A 155 -17.02 -0.10 8.27
N SER A 156 -16.38 0.26 9.38
CA SER A 156 -14.95 0.57 9.33
C SER A 156 -14.19 -0.74 9.15
N PRO A 157 -13.38 -0.95 8.09
CA PRO A 157 -12.41 -2.03 8.12
C PRO A 157 -11.32 -1.58 9.09
N SER A 158 -11.16 -2.29 10.21
CA SER A 158 -9.98 -2.12 11.06
C SER A 158 -8.73 -2.15 10.17
N ILE A 159 -8.00 -1.05 10.12
CA ILE A 159 -6.65 -1.05 9.58
C ILE A 159 -5.88 -1.95 10.52
N ILE A 160 -5.59 -3.18 10.08
CA ILE A 160 -4.63 -4.04 10.76
C ILE A 160 -3.28 -3.36 10.53
N SER A 161 -2.92 -2.45 11.45
CA SER A 161 -1.55 -2.00 11.59
C SER A 161 -0.72 -3.23 11.96
N PRO A 162 0.30 -3.62 11.18
CA PRO A 162 1.20 -4.67 11.63
C PRO A 162 1.97 -4.14 12.85
N THR A 163 1.67 -4.69 14.03
CA THR A 163 2.51 -4.57 15.21
C THR A 163 3.86 -5.19 14.89
N ILE A 164 4.88 -4.35 14.74
CA ILE A 164 6.27 -4.79 14.81
C ILE A 164 6.54 -5.29 16.22
N SER A 165 6.50 -6.61 16.39
CA SER A 165 6.90 -7.28 17.62
C SER A 165 8.40 -7.09 17.80
N GLN A 166 8.77 -6.64 19.00
CA GLN A 166 10.13 -6.50 19.51
C GLN A 166 10.88 -7.82 19.42
N ASP A 167 12.13 -7.77 18.96
CA ASP A 167 13.23 -8.64 19.39
C ASP A 167 14.55 -8.13 18.77
N PHE A 168 15.26 -7.26 19.49
CA PHE A 168 16.72 -7.31 19.59
C PHE A 168 17.18 -6.47 20.79
N GLU A 169 17.80 -7.16 21.74
CA GLU A 169 18.44 -6.62 22.95
C GLU A 169 19.82 -6.02 22.63
N ASP A 170 20.22 -5.13 23.54
CA ASP A 170 21.58 -4.79 23.97
C ASP A 170 22.52 -4.00 23.03
N LEU A 171 22.80 -2.76 23.43
CA LEU A 171 24.15 -2.24 23.75
C LEU A 171 24.18 -0.70 23.67
N SER A 172 23.95 -0.01 24.80
CA SER A 172 24.81 1.07 25.29
C SER A 172 24.16 1.81 26.48
N GLN A 173 24.68 1.54 27.68
CA GLN A 173 24.49 2.41 28.85
C GLN A 173 25.33 3.68 28.72
N ALA A 174 24.72 4.84 28.94
CA ALA A 174 25.38 6.00 29.54
C ALA A 174 24.32 6.88 30.24
N PRO A 175 24.44 7.15 31.56
CA PRO A 175 23.55 8.07 32.25
C PRO A 175 24.25 9.43 32.44
N SER A 176 23.53 10.53 32.20
CA SER A 176 23.89 11.83 32.78
C SER A 176 22.67 12.75 32.84
N GLU A 177 22.08 12.76 34.02
CA GLU A 177 21.59 13.91 34.79
C GLU A 177 21.09 15.17 34.05
N THR A 178 19.82 15.49 34.31
CA THR A 178 19.27 16.85 34.27
C THR A 178 19.93 17.73 35.35
N PRO A 179 19.94 19.06 35.18
CA PRO A 179 18.97 19.81 35.98
C PRO A 179 18.24 20.92 35.22
N SER A 180 16.92 20.92 35.45
CA SER A 180 16.01 22.04 35.68
C SER A 180 16.60 23.46 35.67
N ALA A 181 15.97 24.38 34.93
CA ALA A 181 15.14 25.41 35.54
C ALA A 181 14.60 26.43 34.52
N ASN A 182 13.31 26.73 34.70
CA ASN A 182 12.62 27.99 34.40
C ASN A 182 12.42 28.42 32.94
N GLY A 183 11.14 28.34 32.53
CA GLY A 183 10.26 29.49 32.73
C GLY A 183 9.68 30.13 31.48
N GLN A 184 8.37 29.87 31.29
CA GLN A 184 7.33 30.75 30.75
C GLN A 184 7.52 31.41 29.37
N LEU A 185 6.76 31.03 28.33
CA LEU A 185 5.33 31.30 28.05
C LEU A 185 5.08 32.73 27.52
N LEU A 186 4.47 32.78 26.32
CA LEU A 186 3.74 33.89 25.66
C LEU A 186 4.59 34.98 25.01
N THR A 187 4.25 35.64 23.89
CA THR A 187 3.24 35.53 22.82
C THR A 187 3.60 36.62 21.80
N ASP A 188 3.19 36.42 20.56
CA ASP A 188 2.75 37.41 19.56
C ASP A 188 3.57 38.65 19.17
N ASP A 189 3.70 38.72 17.84
CA ASP A 189 3.41 39.84 16.94
C ASP A 189 4.43 40.92 16.56
N GLU A 190 4.23 41.28 15.29
CA GLU A 190 4.59 42.48 14.54
C GLU A 190 5.93 42.60 13.79
N VAL A 191 5.79 42.36 12.47
CA VAL A 191 5.88 43.36 11.37
C VAL A 191 7.26 43.89 10.96
N ALA A 192 7.44 43.80 9.65
CA ALA A 192 8.50 44.34 8.82
C ALA A 192 8.64 45.87 8.89
N HIS A 193 9.87 46.38 8.77
CA HIS A 193 10.25 47.41 7.79
C HIS A 193 11.78 47.67 7.80
N GLU A 194 12.35 47.84 6.58
CA GLU A 194 13.48 48.68 6.12
C GLU A 194 14.74 48.85 7.03
N ASP A 195 15.98 48.72 6.57
CA ASP A 195 16.65 49.25 5.36
C ASP A 195 17.62 48.26 4.69
#